data_AF-A0A1W1HZA4-F1
#
_entry.id   AF-A0A1W1HZA4-F1
#
_cell.length_a   1.000
_cell.length_b   1.000
_cell.length_c   1.000
_cell.angle_alpha   90.00
_cell.angle_beta   90.00
_cell.angle_gamma   90.00
#
_symmetry.space_group_name_H-M   'P 1'
#
loop_
_entity.id
_entity.type
_entity.pdbx_description
1 polymer ?
#
loop_
_entity_poly.entity_id
_entity_poly.type
_entity_poly.pdbx_seq_one_letter_code
_entity_poly.pdbx_strand_id
1 'polypeptide(L)'
;MQSINLPDLRAQFAGTRLRELVQHHLRRQSQRRRIDGLQATINLLPEVARGVAEGFIDRWNAHVYDQEFWERDTSEVFDDIIADARTVLRPLDLETDDEAAFNLFNIVVMNYAYSAYDQPKMREFMGILGGSFPWPSALGLLYPITAIVYVGTATPAGAAMVVGYGIANLGYLLFVAGVFGGTFQILGLNNRWQVFAAAVAAFLLGTLLSNVGG
;
A
#
# COMPACT_ATOMS: atom_id res chain seq x y z
N MET A 1 -26.13 3.29 20.06
CA MET A 1 -25.08 3.78 19.16
C MET A 1 -25.02 5.29 19.32
N GLN A 2 -23.83 5.89 19.48
CA GLN A 2 -23.71 7.35 19.52
C GLN A 2 -24.09 7.88 18.14
N SER A 3 -25.02 8.85 18.10
CA SER A 3 -25.34 9.56 16.87
C SER A 3 -24.08 10.22 16.33
N ILE A 4 -23.81 10.02 15.04
CA ILE A 4 -22.67 10.64 14.37
C ILE A 4 -22.83 12.17 14.43
N ASN A 5 -21.76 12.87 14.83
CA ASN A 5 -21.72 14.33 14.84
C ASN A 5 -20.82 14.81 13.68
N LEU A 6 -21.44 15.19 12.55
CA LEU A 6 -20.72 15.62 11.35
C LEU A 6 -19.81 16.84 11.60
N PRO A 7 -20.22 17.88 12.35
CA PRO A 7 -19.33 18.96 12.77
C PRO A 7 -18.03 18.50 13.45
N ASP A 8 -18.12 17.55 14.38
CA ASP A 8 -16.93 17.04 15.10
C ASP A 8 -16.01 16.26 14.16
N LEU A 9 -16.59 15.46 13.25
CA LEU A 9 -15.82 14.72 12.25
C LEU A 9 -15.14 15.66 11.24
N ARG A 10 -15.86 16.66 10.76
CA ARG A 10 -15.31 17.71 9.91
C ARG A 10 -14.10 18.39 10.56
N ALA A 11 -14.19 18.72 11.85
CA ALA A 11 -13.09 19.30 12.59
C ALA A 11 -11.87 18.37 12.69
N GLN A 12 -12.08 17.05 12.77
CA GLN A 12 -10.98 16.07 12.76
C GLN A 12 -10.24 16.00 11.42
N PHE A 13 -10.91 16.31 10.32
CA PHE A 13 -10.33 16.29 8.98
C PHE A 13 -9.63 17.60 8.58
N ALA A 14 -9.86 18.69 9.33
CA ALA A 14 -9.28 19.99 9.03
C ALA A 14 -7.74 19.97 9.08
N GLY A 15 -7.11 20.63 8.11
CA GLY A 15 -5.66 20.75 7.98
C GLY A 15 -4.96 19.52 7.39
N THR A 16 -5.72 18.51 6.95
CA THR A 16 -5.17 17.31 6.28
C THR A 16 -5.64 17.26 4.83
N ARG A 17 -4.80 16.76 3.92
CA ARG A 17 -5.17 16.61 2.50
C ARG A 17 -5.89 15.30 2.27
N LEU A 18 -6.84 15.26 1.34
CA LEU A 18 -7.62 14.04 1.07
C LEU A 18 -6.73 12.83 0.75
N ARG A 19 -5.66 13.04 -0.02
CA ARG A 19 -4.69 12.00 -0.35
C ARG A 19 -4.02 11.37 0.88
N GLU A 20 -3.87 12.11 1.98
CA GLU A 20 -3.29 11.63 3.23
C GLU A 20 -4.29 10.71 3.95
N LEU A 21 -5.57 11.06 3.93
CA LEU A 21 -6.65 10.19 4.42
C LEU A 21 -6.71 8.89 3.60
N VAL A 22 -6.70 8.97 2.27
CA VAL A 22 -6.68 7.78 1.40
C VAL A 22 -5.42 6.94 1.66
N GLN A 23 -4.25 7.57 1.80
CA GLN A 23 -3.00 6.88 2.13
C GLN A 23 -3.07 6.19 3.50
N HIS A 24 -3.73 6.80 4.48
CA HIS A 24 -3.95 6.22 5.79
C HIS A 24 -4.75 4.91 5.71
N HIS A 25 -5.85 4.91 4.95
CA HIS A 25 -6.63 3.69 4.69
C HIS A 25 -5.83 2.64 3.91
N LEU A 26 -5.06 3.07 2.91
CA LEU A 26 -4.20 2.20 2.11
C LEU A 26 -3.16 1.45 2.95
N ARG A 27 -2.55 2.10 3.95
CA ARG A 27 -1.51 1.53 4.81
C ARG A 27 -2.03 0.56 5.85
N ARG A 28 -3.27 0.75 6.35
CA ARG A 28 -3.81 -0.03 7.48
C ARG A 28 -4.48 -1.35 7.07
N GLN A 29 -4.86 -1.53 5.80
CA GLN A 29 -5.67 -2.67 5.39
C GLN A 29 -5.03 -3.49 4.26
N SER A 30 -5.08 -4.83 4.39
CA SER A 30 -4.74 -5.76 3.30
C SER A 30 -5.83 -5.79 2.22
N GLN A 31 -5.49 -6.16 0.99
CA GLN A 31 -6.40 -6.09 -0.18
C GLN A 31 -7.76 -6.74 0.05
N ARG A 32 -7.80 -8.00 0.51
CA ARG A 32 -9.08 -8.71 0.80
C ARG A 32 -9.94 -7.95 1.82
N ARG A 33 -9.31 -7.41 2.87
CA ARG A 33 -10.02 -6.61 3.89
C ARG A 33 -10.56 -5.29 3.36
N ARG A 34 -10.06 -4.77 2.24
CA ARG A 34 -10.59 -3.52 1.63
C ARG A 34 -11.86 -3.75 0.84
N ILE A 35 -11.92 -4.83 0.04
CA ILE A 35 -13.16 -5.20 -0.68
C ILE A 35 -14.24 -5.56 0.35
N ASP A 36 -13.88 -6.38 1.35
CA ASP A 36 -14.79 -6.74 2.44
C ASP A 36 -15.22 -5.48 3.22
N GLY A 37 -14.29 -4.55 3.45
CA GLY A 37 -14.55 -3.27 4.14
C GLY A 37 -15.52 -2.37 3.37
N LEU A 38 -15.32 -2.21 2.06
CA LEU A 38 -16.21 -1.43 1.20
C LEU A 38 -17.62 -2.03 1.17
N GLN A 39 -17.73 -3.34 0.98
CA GLN A 39 -19.02 -4.03 1.00
C GLN A 39 -19.69 -3.94 2.38
N ALA A 40 -18.92 -4.04 3.46
CA ALA A 40 -19.43 -3.86 4.82
C ALA A 40 -19.96 -2.45 5.04
N THR A 41 -19.28 -1.40 4.56
CA THR A 41 -19.77 -0.02 4.66
C THR A 41 -21.04 0.19 3.82
N ILE A 42 -21.13 -0.40 2.62
CA ILE A 42 -22.39 -0.39 1.84
C ILE A 42 -23.52 -1.08 2.61
N ASN A 43 -23.23 -2.18 3.31
CA ASN A 43 -24.23 -2.89 4.10
C ASN A 43 -24.71 -2.10 5.34
N LEU A 44 -23.93 -1.13 5.83
CA LEU A 44 -24.34 -0.20 6.89
C LEU A 44 -25.32 0.86 6.40
N LEU A 45 -25.43 1.09 5.09
CA LEU A 45 -26.47 1.95 4.55
C LEU A 45 -27.85 1.30 4.75
N PRO A 46 -28.90 2.12 4.98
CA PRO A 46 -30.28 1.67 4.89
C PRO A 46 -30.52 0.91 3.58
N GLU A 47 -31.30 -0.17 3.63
CA GLU A 47 -31.48 -1.07 2.48
C GLU A 47 -31.94 -0.33 1.21
N VAL A 48 -32.84 0.65 1.39
CA VAL A 48 -33.34 1.53 0.33
C VAL A 48 -32.26 2.43 -0.30
N ALA A 49 -31.19 2.74 0.43
CA ALA A 49 -30.09 3.59 -0.02
C ALA A 49 -28.91 2.81 -0.61
N ARG A 50 -28.86 1.48 -0.47
CA ARG A 50 -27.75 0.68 -1.01
C ARG A 50 -27.60 0.82 -2.53
N GLY A 51 -28.72 0.94 -3.24
CA GLY A 51 -28.75 1.13 -4.68
C GLY A 51 -28.17 2.46 -5.18
N VAL A 52 -28.08 3.49 -4.31
CA VAL A 52 -27.50 4.78 -4.71
C VAL A 52 -25.97 4.80 -4.60
N ALA A 53 -25.36 3.85 -3.88
CA ALA A 53 -23.93 3.85 -3.60
C ALA A 53 -23.07 3.77 -4.86
N GLU A 54 -23.43 2.92 -5.83
CA GLU A 54 -22.69 2.75 -7.09
C GLU A 54 -22.67 4.05 -7.90
N GLY A 55 -23.83 4.65 -8.15
CA GLY A 55 -23.92 5.94 -8.85
C GLY A 55 -23.26 7.08 -8.07
N PHE A 56 -23.24 7.00 -6.73
CA PHE A 56 -22.50 7.95 -5.90
C PHE A 56 -20.98 7.83 -6.11
N ILE A 57 -20.45 6.61 -6.10
CA ILE A 57 -19.05 6.31 -6.37
C ILE A 57 -18.65 6.81 -7.76
N ASP A 58 -19.45 6.53 -8.79
CA ASP A 58 -19.14 6.93 -10.18
C ASP A 58 -19.03 8.45 -10.35
N ARG A 59 -19.93 9.20 -9.72
CA ARG A 59 -19.88 10.68 -9.74
C ARG A 59 -18.60 11.20 -9.11
N TRP A 60 -18.22 10.66 -7.95
CA TRP A 60 -17.00 11.08 -7.27
C TRP A 60 -15.73 10.64 -8.01
N ASN A 61 -15.74 9.45 -8.63
CA ASN A 61 -14.62 8.98 -9.46
C ASN A 61 -14.29 9.92 -10.65
N ALA A 62 -15.23 10.76 -11.10
CA ALA A 62 -14.95 11.77 -12.11
C ALA A 62 -13.86 12.78 -11.68
N HIS A 63 -13.69 13.00 -10.37
CA HIS A 63 -12.68 13.91 -9.81
C HIS A 63 -11.29 13.28 -9.68
N VAL A 64 -11.13 11.98 -9.95
CA VAL A 64 -9.89 11.25 -9.69
C VAL A 64 -8.69 11.81 -10.47
N TYR A 65 -8.92 12.30 -11.68
CA TYR A 65 -7.88 12.84 -12.54
C TYR A 65 -7.69 14.36 -12.39
N ASP A 66 -8.38 14.98 -11.44
CA ASP A 66 -8.15 16.37 -11.06
C ASP A 66 -7.04 16.43 -10.00
N GLN A 67 -5.91 17.02 -10.34
CA GLN A 67 -4.79 17.13 -9.42
C GLN A 67 -5.05 18.14 -8.29
N GLU A 68 -5.84 19.18 -8.55
CA GLU A 68 -6.19 20.19 -7.56
C GLU A 68 -7.07 19.56 -6.47
N PHE A 69 -7.99 18.68 -6.86
CA PHE A 69 -8.85 17.92 -5.95
C PHE A 69 -8.07 17.20 -4.83
N TRP A 70 -6.93 16.59 -5.16
CA TRP A 70 -6.11 15.84 -4.19
C TRP A 70 -5.31 16.71 -3.21
N GLU A 71 -5.15 18.00 -3.53
CA GLU A 71 -4.45 18.97 -2.70
C GLU A 71 -5.41 19.75 -1.78
N ARG A 72 -6.72 19.64 -2.00
CA ARG A 72 -7.75 20.27 -1.17
C ARG A 72 -7.75 19.74 0.26
N ASP A 73 -8.18 20.60 1.18
CA ASP A 73 -8.40 20.23 2.58
C ASP A 73 -9.52 19.20 2.68
N THR A 74 -9.28 18.14 3.46
CA THR A 74 -10.22 17.03 3.61
C THR A 74 -11.54 17.51 4.21
N SER A 75 -11.54 18.53 5.07
CA SER A 75 -12.77 19.08 5.63
C SER A 75 -13.64 19.78 4.57
N GLU A 76 -13.04 20.41 3.56
CA GLU A 76 -13.78 21.00 2.44
C GLU A 76 -14.36 19.92 1.53
N VAL A 77 -13.55 18.91 1.18
CA VAL A 77 -14.03 17.78 0.37
C VAL A 77 -15.10 16.99 1.12
N PHE A 78 -14.97 16.85 2.44
CA PHE A 78 -15.98 16.26 3.30
C PHE A 78 -17.30 17.03 3.21
N ASP A 79 -17.27 18.37 3.33
CA ASP A 79 -18.47 19.21 3.21
C ASP A 79 -19.15 19.02 1.85
N ASP A 80 -18.39 18.98 0.76
CA ASP A 80 -18.92 18.74 -0.60
C ASP A 80 -19.56 17.36 -0.73
N ILE A 81 -18.89 16.31 -0.24
CA ILE A 81 -19.40 14.93 -0.27
C ILE A 81 -20.66 14.80 0.56
N ILE A 82 -20.71 15.40 1.76
CA ILE A 82 -21.89 15.36 2.63
C ILE A 82 -23.07 16.10 1.98
N ALA A 83 -22.83 17.27 1.37
CA ALA A 83 -23.88 18.02 0.68
C ALA A 83 -24.48 17.22 -0.50
N ASP A 84 -23.63 16.57 -1.30
CA ASP A 84 -24.06 15.70 -2.39
C ASP A 84 -24.75 14.42 -1.87
N ALA A 85 -24.24 13.82 -0.79
CA ALA A 85 -24.86 12.68 -0.13
C ALA A 85 -26.30 12.99 0.30
N ARG A 86 -26.52 14.14 0.93
CA ARG A 86 -27.87 14.59 1.30
C ARG A 86 -28.78 14.78 0.09
N THR A 87 -28.23 15.18 -1.05
CA THR A 87 -28.99 15.35 -2.29
C THR A 87 -29.47 14.00 -2.84
N VAL A 88 -28.65 12.95 -2.81
CA VAL A 88 -29.05 11.60 -3.26
C VAL A 88 -29.89 10.84 -2.25
N LEU A 89 -29.82 11.21 -0.98
CA LEU A 89 -30.63 10.61 0.09
C LEU A 89 -32.03 11.24 0.19
N ARG A 90 -32.21 12.48 -0.28
CA ARG A 90 -33.51 13.19 -0.23
C ARG A 90 -34.67 12.43 -0.90
N PRO A 91 -34.55 11.82 -2.08
CA PRO A 91 -35.65 11.05 -2.68
C PRO A 91 -36.06 9.82 -1.86
N LEU A 92 -35.24 9.42 -0.88
CA LEU A 92 -35.46 8.29 0.02
C LEU A 92 -35.92 8.73 1.41
N ASP A 93 -36.16 10.03 1.64
CA ASP A 93 -36.50 10.61 2.96
C ASP A 93 -35.39 10.40 4.02
N LEU A 94 -34.13 10.41 3.57
CA LEU A 94 -32.93 10.16 4.38
C LEU A 94 -31.95 11.34 4.39
N GLU A 95 -32.33 12.52 3.93
CA GLU A 95 -31.42 13.68 3.83
C GLU A 95 -30.95 14.23 5.18
N THR A 96 -31.64 13.89 6.26
CA THR A 96 -31.26 14.24 7.64
C THR A 96 -30.53 13.12 8.37
N ASP A 97 -30.33 11.97 7.72
CA ASP A 97 -29.58 10.85 8.26
C ASP A 97 -28.07 11.08 8.10
N ASP A 98 -27.48 11.67 9.14
CA ASP A 98 -26.05 11.95 9.20
C ASP A 98 -25.18 10.67 9.15
N GLU A 99 -25.70 9.53 9.60
CA GLU A 99 -24.97 8.25 9.55
C GLU A 99 -24.92 7.71 8.11
N ALA A 100 -26.04 7.76 7.39
CA ALA A 100 -26.09 7.42 5.97
C ALA A 100 -25.18 8.34 5.13
N ALA A 101 -25.21 9.66 5.40
CA ALA A 101 -24.36 10.63 4.70
C ALA A 101 -22.87 10.36 4.96
N PHE A 102 -22.49 10.11 6.22
CA PHE A 102 -21.11 9.77 6.57
C PHE A 102 -20.66 8.43 5.97
N ASN A 103 -21.55 7.43 5.91
CA ASN A 103 -21.25 6.16 5.28
C ASN A 103 -20.99 6.31 3.77
N LEU A 104 -21.73 7.18 3.06
CA LEU A 104 -21.44 7.52 1.67
C LEU A 104 -20.07 8.19 1.50
N PHE A 105 -19.69 9.08 2.42
CA PHE A 105 -18.32 9.63 2.44
C PHE A 105 -17.26 8.54 2.60
N ASN A 106 -17.43 7.63 3.57
CA ASN A 106 -16.49 6.54 3.79
C ASN A 106 -16.40 5.60 2.58
N ILE A 107 -17.52 5.34 1.90
CA ILE A 107 -17.56 4.54 0.68
C ILE A 107 -16.68 5.16 -0.42
N VAL A 108 -16.76 6.48 -0.63
CA VAL A 108 -15.91 7.19 -1.60
C VAL A 108 -14.42 7.08 -1.23
N VAL A 109 -14.06 7.39 0.02
CA VAL A 109 -12.67 7.31 0.49
C VAL A 109 -12.10 5.89 0.36
N MET A 110 -12.90 4.89 0.73
CA MET A 110 -12.53 3.48 0.62
C MET A 110 -12.40 3.03 -0.84
N ASN A 111 -13.27 3.50 -1.73
CA ASN A 111 -13.17 3.23 -3.16
C ASN A 111 -11.89 3.81 -3.75
N TYR A 112 -11.49 5.02 -3.36
CA TYR A 112 -10.20 5.59 -3.76
C TYR A 112 -9.02 4.79 -3.22
N ALA A 113 -9.06 4.34 -1.96
CA ALA A 113 -8.00 3.52 -1.39
C ALA A 113 -7.89 2.14 -2.09
N TYR A 114 -9.01 1.56 -2.51
CA TYR A 114 -9.04 0.36 -3.33
C TYR A 114 -8.42 0.62 -4.71
N SER A 115 -8.90 1.64 -5.39
CA SER A 115 -8.45 1.98 -6.74
C SER A 115 -6.96 2.34 -6.74
N ALA A 116 -6.46 3.09 -5.74
CA ALA A 116 -5.05 3.47 -5.61
C ALA A 116 -4.11 2.28 -5.40
N TYR A 117 -4.65 1.16 -4.95
CA TYR A 117 -3.89 -0.07 -4.83
C TYR A 117 -3.89 -0.88 -6.12
N ASP A 118 -5.07 -1.04 -6.71
CA ASP A 118 -5.26 -1.85 -7.90
C ASP A 118 -4.62 -1.18 -9.15
N GLN A 119 -4.59 0.15 -9.18
CA GLN A 119 -4.11 0.95 -10.30
C GLN A 119 -2.95 1.87 -9.89
N PRO A 120 -1.68 1.43 -10.06
CA PRO A 120 -0.50 2.20 -9.68
C PRO A 120 -0.40 3.60 -10.33
N LYS A 121 -0.87 3.74 -11.58
CA LYS A 121 -0.89 5.04 -12.28
C LYS A 121 -1.84 6.02 -11.60
N MET A 122 -3.02 5.57 -11.21
CA MET A 122 -4.01 6.41 -10.55
C MET A 122 -3.51 6.83 -9.16
N ARG A 123 -2.80 5.95 -8.46
CA ARG A 123 -2.10 6.27 -7.20
C ARG A 123 -1.07 7.40 -7.37
N GLU A 124 -0.34 7.39 -8.48
CA GLU A 124 0.63 8.45 -8.82
C GLU A 124 -0.09 9.78 -9.08
N PHE A 125 -1.21 9.77 -9.82
CA PHE A 125 -2.05 10.95 -10.02
C PHE A 125 -2.61 11.53 -8.71
N MET A 126 -2.97 10.69 -7.75
CA MET A 126 -3.38 11.10 -6.40
C MET A 126 -2.24 11.74 -5.58
N GLY A 127 -1.00 11.71 -6.07
CA GLY A 127 0.18 12.12 -5.32
C GLY A 127 0.51 11.19 -4.15
N ILE A 128 -0.06 9.96 -4.13
CA ILE A 128 0.20 8.98 -3.07
C ILE A 128 1.46 8.20 -3.44
N LEU A 129 2.62 8.68 -3.01
CA LEU A 129 3.89 8.01 -3.29
C LEU A 129 3.81 6.50 -2.96
N GLY A 130 4.20 5.67 -3.94
CA GLY A 130 4.53 4.26 -3.79
C GLY A 130 5.43 4.05 -2.56
N GLY A 131 5.43 2.85 -1.97
CA GLY A 131 6.46 2.54 -0.96
C GLY A 131 7.82 2.92 -1.53
N SER A 132 8.58 3.76 -0.82
CA SER A 132 9.86 4.27 -1.29
C SER A 132 10.72 3.11 -1.79
N PHE A 133 11.36 3.27 -2.96
CA PHE A 133 12.26 2.26 -3.51
C PHE A 133 13.22 1.78 -2.40
N PRO A 134 13.44 0.46 -2.22
CA PRO A 134 14.14 -0.10 -1.06
C PRO A 134 15.66 0.09 -1.16
N TRP A 135 16.09 1.35 -1.16
CA TRP A 135 17.49 1.76 -1.32
C TRP A 135 18.46 1.03 -0.39
N PRO A 136 18.16 0.82 0.92
CA PRO A 136 19.07 0.07 1.79
C PRO A 136 19.31 -1.36 1.31
N SER A 137 18.27 -2.07 0.89
CA SER A 137 18.40 -3.44 0.36
C SER A 137 19.09 -3.45 -1.00
N ALA A 138 18.80 -2.47 -1.86
CA ALA A 138 19.44 -2.34 -3.16
C ALA A 138 20.95 -2.05 -3.05
N LEU A 139 21.35 -1.13 -2.16
CA LEU A 139 22.76 -0.84 -1.89
C LEU A 139 23.47 -2.04 -1.25
N GLY A 140 22.78 -2.79 -0.39
CA GLY A 140 23.31 -4.03 0.19
C GLY A 140 23.76 -5.05 -0.86
N LEU A 141 23.04 -5.14 -1.99
CA LEU A 141 23.39 -6.06 -3.09
C LEU A 141 24.74 -5.75 -3.75
N LEU A 142 25.31 -4.56 -3.54
CA LEU A 142 26.66 -4.26 -4.01
C LEU A 142 27.70 -5.22 -3.40
N TYR A 143 27.50 -5.68 -2.16
CA TYR A 143 28.42 -6.62 -1.52
C TYR A 143 28.54 -7.98 -2.25
N PRO A 144 27.45 -8.74 -2.50
CA PRO A 144 27.56 -9.98 -3.26
C PRO A 144 27.96 -9.75 -4.73
N ILE A 145 27.58 -8.62 -5.33
CA ILE A 145 27.99 -8.28 -6.71
C ILE A 145 29.52 -8.08 -6.78
N THR A 146 30.10 -7.32 -5.86
CA THR A 146 31.56 -7.11 -5.84
C THR A 146 32.31 -8.41 -5.54
N ALA A 147 31.76 -9.28 -4.69
CA ALA A 147 32.31 -10.60 -4.43
C ALA A 147 32.36 -11.48 -5.70
N ILE A 148 31.29 -11.49 -6.51
CA ILE A 148 31.25 -12.19 -7.80
C ILE A 148 32.29 -11.64 -8.76
N VAL A 149 32.34 -10.31 -8.93
CA VAL A 149 33.29 -9.66 -9.84
C VAL A 149 34.73 -9.94 -9.43
N TYR A 150 35.02 -9.90 -8.13
CA TYR A 150 36.35 -10.17 -7.60
C TYR A 150 36.79 -11.60 -7.91
N VAL A 151 35.99 -12.62 -7.57
CA VAL A 151 36.35 -14.02 -7.84
C VAL A 151 36.45 -14.30 -9.34
N GLY A 152 35.51 -13.78 -10.15
CA GLY A 152 35.52 -13.97 -11.60
C GLY A 152 36.70 -13.32 -12.33
N THR A 153 37.37 -12.34 -11.73
CA THR A 153 38.49 -11.61 -12.35
C THR A 153 39.86 -11.91 -11.72
N ALA A 154 39.90 -12.19 -10.41
CA ALA A 154 41.13 -12.37 -9.66
C ALA A 154 41.51 -13.85 -9.43
N THR A 155 40.62 -14.80 -9.71
CA THR A 155 40.88 -16.23 -9.50
C THR A 155 40.55 -17.05 -10.74
N PRO A 156 41.34 -18.08 -11.09
CA PRO A 156 40.98 -19.04 -12.12
C PRO A 156 39.88 -19.97 -11.59
N ALA A 157 38.66 -19.45 -11.50
CA ALA A 157 37.50 -20.13 -10.96
C ALA A 157 36.52 -20.51 -12.08
N GLY A 158 35.97 -21.73 -12.04
CA GLY A 158 34.88 -22.12 -12.93
C GLY A 158 33.61 -21.31 -12.66
N ALA A 159 32.73 -21.16 -13.67
CA ALA A 159 31.50 -20.37 -13.54
C ALA A 159 30.62 -20.80 -12.35
N ALA A 160 30.56 -22.10 -12.06
CA ALA A 160 29.84 -22.63 -10.90
C ALA A 160 30.40 -22.12 -9.57
N MET A 161 31.73 -22.03 -9.45
CA MET A 161 32.39 -21.51 -8.26
C MET A 161 32.12 -20.01 -8.09
N VAL A 162 32.23 -19.22 -9.17
CA VAL A 162 31.97 -17.77 -9.16
C VAL A 162 30.53 -17.47 -8.71
N VAL A 163 29.55 -18.19 -9.28
CA VAL A 163 28.14 -18.05 -8.91
C VAL A 163 27.91 -18.51 -7.46
N GLY A 164 28.49 -19.65 -7.07
CA GLY A 164 28.39 -20.17 -5.71
C GLY A 164 28.91 -19.17 -4.67
N TYR A 165 30.04 -18.53 -4.95
CA TYR A 165 30.62 -17.54 -4.06
C TYR A 165 29.72 -16.32 -3.91
N GLY A 166 29.11 -15.84 -4.99
CA GLY A 166 28.13 -14.77 -4.95
C GLY A 166 26.89 -15.09 -4.12
N ILE A 167 26.34 -16.30 -4.28
CA ILE A 167 25.16 -16.75 -3.54
C ILE A 167 25.50 -16.93 -2.05
N ALA A 168 26.70 -17.42 -1.71
CA ALA A 168 27.14 -17.53 -0.32
C ALA A 168 27.27 -16.14 0.36
N ASN A 169 27.83 -15.16 -0.37
CA ASN A 169 27.93 -13.77 0.11
C ASN A 169 26.56 -13.10 0.23
N LEU A 170 25.60 -13.44 -0.63
CA LEU A 170 24.21 -13.04 -0.45
C LEU A 170 23.62 -13.63 0.84
N GLY A 171 23.96 -14.88 1.18
CA GLY A 171 23.60 -15.51 2.46
C GLY A 171 24.09 -14.72 3.67
N TYR A 172 25.36 -14.30 3.69
CA TYR A 172 25.90 -13.45 4.75
C TYR A 172 25.20 -12.10 4.85
N LEU A 173 24.96 -11.43 3.71
CA LEU A 173 24.22 -10.17 3.67
C LEU A 173 22.81 -10.31 4.24
N LEU A 174 22.09 -11.37 3.84
CA LEU A 174 20.74 -11.63 4.33
C LEU A 174 20.74 -11.96 5.83
N PHE A 175 21.75 -12.67 6.33
CA PHE A 175 21.87 -12.92 7.77
C PHE A 175 22.01 -11.60 8.56
N VAL A 176 22.91 -10.71 8.13
CA VAL A 176 23.08 -9.38 8.72
C VAL A 176 21.80 -8.56 8.62
N ALA A 177 21.15 -8.57 7.45
CA ALA A 177 19.86 -7.91 7.25
C ALA A 177 18.79 -8.46 8.19
N GLY A 178 18.76 -9.76 8.46
CA GLY A 178 17.84 -10.40 9.40
C GLY A 178 18.07 -9.96 10.84
N VAL A 179 19.33 -9.82 11.25
CA VAL A 179 19.73 -9.37 12.60
C VAL A 179 19.37 -7.91 12.84
N PHE A 180 19.73 -7.01 11.92
CA PHE A 180 19.62 -5.57 12.15
C PHE A 180 18.35 -4.94 11.56
N GLY A 181 17.97 -5.29 10.33
CA GLY A 181 16.84 -4.67 9.61
C GLY A 181 15.55 -5.49 9.65
N GLY A 182 15.66 -6.81 9.81
CA GLY A 182 14.57 -7.77 9.79
C GLY A 182 13.76 -7.86 8.49
N THR A 183 14.16 -7.17 7.44
CA THR A 183 13.53 -7.20 6.10
C THR A 183 14.60 -7.00 5.02
N PHE A 184 14.34 -7.50 3.82
CA PHE A 184 15.16 -7.29 2.63
C PHE A 184 14.24 -7.15 1.41
N GLN A 185 13.73 -5.94 1.22
CA GLN A 185 12.56 -5.66 0.38
C GLN A 185 12.83 -5.78 -1.13
N ILE A 186 14.08 -5.56 -1.58
CA ILE A 186 14.44 -5.73 -3.00
C ILE A 186 14.25 -7.17 -3.50
N LEU A 187 14.32 -8.16 -2.58
CA LEU A 187 14.02 -9.57 -2.86
C LEU A 187 12.63 -9.99 -2.38
N GLY A 188 11.76 -9.03 -2.03
CA GLY A 188 10.41 -9.29 -1.53
C GLY A 188 10.34 -9.91 -0.13
N LEU A 189 11.45 -9.92 0.63
CA LEU A 189 11.53 -10.50 1.96
C LEU A 189 11.05 -9.48 2.99
N ASN A 190 9.79 -9.59 3.39
CA ASN A 190 9.09 -8.57 4.17
C ASN A 190 9.06 -8.85 5.69
N ASN A 191 9.61 -9.98 6.14
CA ASN A 191 9.71 -10.29 7.56
C ASN A 191 11.00 -11.05 7.91
N ARG A 192 11.33 -11.07 9.21
CA ARG A 192 12.58 -11.63 9.75
C ARG A 192 12.77 -13.11 9.39
N TRP A 193 11.70 -13.89 9.47
CA TRP A 193 11.75 -15.33 9.19
C TRP A 193 12.02 -15.62 7.73
N GLN A 194 11.41 -14.87 6.81
CA GLN A 194 11.70 -14.95 5.38
C GLN A 194 13.17 -14.62 5.09
N VAL A 195 13.70 -13.57 5.72
CA VAL A 195 15.10 -13.17 5.57
C VAL A 195 16.05 -14.24 6.09
N PHE A 196 15.82 -14.81 7.28
CA PHE A 196 16.66 -15.88 7.81
C PHE A 196 16.57 -17.18 6.99
N ALA A 197 15.38 -17.57 6.56
CA ALA A 197 15.21 -18.75 5.71
C ALA A 197 15.96 -18.59 4.38
N ALA A 198 15.84 -17.42 3.76
CA ALA A 198 16.59 -17.09 2.54
C ALA A 198 18.10 -17.04 2.78
N ALA A 199 18.55 -16.51 3.92
CA ALA A 199 19.97 -16.47 4.29
C ALA A 199 20.57 -17.88 4.38
N VAL A 200 19.89 -18.80 5.07
CA VAL A 200 20.33 -20.20 5.21
C VAL A 200 20.33 -20.91 3.86
N ALA A 201 19.27 -20.76 3.07
CA ALA A 201 19.18 -21.38 1.75
C ALA A 201 20.29 -20.87 0.82
N ALA A 202 20.52 -19.56 0.76
CA ALA A 202 21.57 -18.95 -0.04
C ALA A 202 22.96 -19.41 0.44
N PHE A 203 23.21 -19.44 1.75
CA PHE A 203 24.48 -19.92 2.28
C PHE A 203 24.76 -21.38 1.86
N LEU A 204 23.82 -22.29 2.10
CA LEU A 204 23.98 -23.70 1.76
C LEU A 204 24.17 -23.94 0.25
N LEU A 205 23.32 -23.32 -0.59
CA LEU A 205 23.42 -23.43 -2.05
C LEU A 205 24.74 -22.83 -2.55
N GLY A 206 25.13 -21.68 -2.03
CA GLY A 206 26.36 -21.01 -2.39
C GLY A 206 27.60 -21.83 -2.06
N THR A 207 27.67 -22.40 -0.86
CA THR A 207 28.78 -23.27 -0.44
C THR A 207 28.86 -24.54 -1.29
N LEU A 208 27.73 -25.18 -1.58
CA LEU A 208 27.69 -26.38 -2.43
C LEU A 208 28.21 -26.07 -3.84
N LEU A 209 27.71 -25.01 -4.48
CA LEU A 209 28.13 -24.61 -5.82
C LEU A 209 29.60 -24.18 -5.87
N SER A 210 30.09 -23.53 -4.81
CA SER A 210 31.50 -23.13 -4.68
C SER A 210 32.45 -24.32 -4.66
N ASN A 211 31.99 -25.44 -4.08
CA ASN A 211 32.77 -26.68 -3.95
C ASN A 211 32.67 -27.62 -5.16
N VAL A 212 31.73 -27.40 -6.08
CA VAL A 212 31.57 -28.23 -7.29
C VAL A 212 32.49 -27.79 -8.43
N GLY A 213 32.97 -26.54 -8.40
CA GLY A 213 33.84 -25.97 -9.44
C GLY A 213 35.33 -25.90 -9.07
N GLY A 214 35.73 -26.46 -7.92
CA GLY A 214 37.11 -26.50 -7.43
C GLY A 214 37.79 -27.84 -7.64
#